data_AF-A0A257JF49-F1
#
_entry.id   AF-A0A257JF49-F1
#
_cell.length_a   1.000
_cell.length_b   1.000
_cell.length_c   1.000
_cell.angle_alpha   90.00
_cell.angle_beta   90.00
_cell.angle_gamma   90.00
#
_symmetry.space_group_name_H-M   'P 1'
#
loop_
_entity.id
_entity.type
_entity.pdbx_description
1 polymer ?
#
loop_
_entity_poly.entity_id
_entity_poly.type
_entity_poly.pdbx_seq_one_letter_code
_entity_poly.pdbx_strand_id
1 'polypeptide(L)'
;MRVQLYGDAAGLASGDDEPAETTAAANTAANTGDTTSDHTDDHSASPSADGNASDDASDGAPDSARTTARRRQLQALGPGDVLVCSYGLLQGDAALLTGLAWHTAVLDEAQAIKNAATHRARAAHALQAGFRLALSGTPVENRLAELWSIMAFANPGLLGSPESFNQRFAGPIERDGDAAARARLRRLVAPFLLRRTKAEVLADLPPRTEIVHEVVPGPKERALLEALRQQAEASVAQALAGA
;
A
#
# COMPACT_ATOMS: atom_id res chain seq x y z
N MET A 1 14.13 13.42 7.94
CA MET A 1 12.78 13.00 8.34
C MET A 1 12.49 11.58 7.87
N ARG A 2 11.70 10.83 8.63
CA ARG A 2 11.17 9.51 8.25
C ARG A 2 9.64 9.53 8.31
N VAL A 3 8.98 8.80 7.42
CA VAL A 3 7.53 8.58 7.47
C VAL A 3 7.23 7.10 7.58
N GLN A 4 6.32 6.74 8.50
CA GLN A 4 5.82 5.38 8.66
C GLN A 4 4.29 5.39 8.55
N LEU A 5 3.78 4.55 7.66
CA LEU A 5 2.34 4.36 7.46
C LEU A 5 1.86 3.07 8.11
N TYR A 6 0.67 3.11 8.71
CA TYR A 6 0.01 1.92 9.25
C TYR A 6 -1.43 1.80 8.70
N GLY A 7 -1.92 0.55 8.62
CA GLY A 7 -3.30 0.23 8.22
C GLY A 7 -4.29 0.29 9.38
N ASP A 8 -5.45 0.92 9.19
CA ASP A 8 -6.55 0.83 10.17
C ASP A 8 -7.08 -0.61 10.21
N ALA A 9 -7.08 -1.20 11.40
CA ALA A 9 -7.62 -2.53 11.66
C ALA A 9 -9.15 -2.51 11.60
N ALA A 10 -9.73 -2.61 10.40
CA ALA A 10 -11.16 -2.79 10.22
C ALA A 10 -11.46 -3.70 9.03
N GLY A 11 -11.75 -4.97 9.34
CA GLY A 11 -12.57 -5.87 8.52
C GLY A 11 -11.81 -6.76 7.53
N LEU A 12 -11.72 -8.05 7.88
CA LEU A 12 -12.38 -9.16 7.16
C LEU A 12 -11.95 -10.49 7.79
N ALA A 13 -12.92 -11.21 8.36
CA ALA A 13 -12.81 -12.63 8.68
C ALA A 13 -13.36 -13.43 7.49
N SER A 14 -12.64 -14.46 7.01
CA SER A 14 -13.12 -15.78 6.56
C SER A 14 -12.18 -16.45 5.54
N GLY A 15 -11.88 -17.73 5.77
CA GLY A 15 -11.63 -18.76 4.75
C GLY A 15 -10.21 -18.93 4.17
N ASP A 16 -9.50 -19.92 4.71
CA ASP A 16 -8.45 -20.80 4.13
C ASP A 16 -7.17 -20.24 3.46
N ASP A 17 -6.05 -20.85 3.92
CA ASP A 17 -4.71 -21.02 3.30
C ASP A 17 -3.67 -19.88 3.27
N GLU A 18 -2.78 -19.84 4.27
CA GLU A 18 -1.30 -19.99 4.20
C GLU A 18 -0.66 -19.54 5.54
N PRO A 19 0.53 -20.05 5.94
CA PRO A 19 1.14 -19.65 7.21
C PRO A 19 1.49 -18.15 7.16
N ALA A 20 1.33 -17.42 8.27
CA ALA A 20 1.62 -15.98 8.27
C ALA A 20 3.08 -15.72 7.91
N GLU A 21 3.28 -15.16 6.72
CA GLU A 21 4.55 -14.94 6.07
C GLU A 21 4.82 -13.45 5.97
N THR A 22 5.87 -13.00 6.65
CA THR A 22 6.28 -11.60 6.50
C THR A 22 7.08 -11.46 5.22
N THR A 23 6.54 -10.66 4.30
CA THR A 23 7.25 -10.22 3.10
C THR A 23 7.65 -8.76 3.27
N ALA A 24 8.94 -8.48 3.12
CA ALA A 24 9.47 -7.13 3.05
C ALA A 24 10.01 -6.84 1.65
N ALA A 25 9.67 -5.68 1.09
CA ALA A 25 10.23 -5.16 -0.14
C ALA A 25 11.01 -3.87 0.13
N ALA A 26 12.29 -3.79 -0.24
CA ALA A 26 13.13 -2.63 0.02
C ALA A 26 14.03 -2.27 -1.16
N ASN A 27 14.35 -0.98 -1.34
CA ASN A 27 15.44 -0.57 -2.23
C ASN A 27 16.80 -0.58 -1.49
N THR A 28 17.89 -0.77 -2.23
CA THR A 28 19.24 -0.57 -1.70
C THR A 28 19.58 0.91 -1.85
N ALA A 29 19.77 1.63 -0.74
CA ALA A 29 20.26 3.01 -0.80
C ALA A 29 21.69 3.02 -1.36
N ALA A 30 21.89 3.65 -2.52
CA ALA A 30 23.23 3.98 -2.98
C ALA A 30 23.80 5.04 -2.03
N ASN A 31 24.83 4.67 -1.27
CA ASN A 31 25.58 5.58 -0.43
C ASN A 31 26.45 6.47 -1.32
N THR A 32 25.90 7.60 -1.78
CA THR A 32 26.71 8.66 -2.41
C THR A 32 27.38 9.45 -1.29
N GLY A 33 28.61 9.04 -0.97
CA GLY A 33 29.48 9.73 -0.03
C GLY A 33 29.91 11.11 -0.54
N ASP A 34 29.83 12.06 0.38
CA ASP A 34 30.81 13.10 0.71
C ASP A 34 31.70 13.65 -0.43
N THR A 35 31.45 14.90 -0.82
CA THR A 35 32.52 15.83 -1.22
C THR A 35 32.27 17.19 -0.56
N THR A 36 33.27 17.59 0.21
CA THR A 36 33.43 18.84 0.95
C THR A 36 34.01 19.92 0.03
N SER A 37 33.42 21.12 0.04
CA SER A 37 34.07 22.44 -0.18
C SER A 37 32.98 23.52 0.01
N ASP A 38 32.90 24.22 1.14
CA ASP A 38 33.70 25.37 1.61
C ASP A 38 33.28 26.73 0.99
N HIS A 39 32.93 27.65 1.90
CA HIS A 39 32.82 29.12 1.83
C HIS A 39 31.88 29.76 0.77
N THR A 40 31.06 30.79 1.05
CA THR A 40 31.23 31.98 1.90
C THR A 40 29.87 32.61 2.25
N ASP A 41 29.90 33.43 3.31
CA ASP A 41 28.85 34.25 3.91
C ASP A 41 28.10 35.27 3.01
N ASP A 42 27.00 35.74 3.62
CA ASP A 42 26.46 37.12 3.61
C ASP A 42 25.32 37.45 2.62
N HIS A 43 24.09 37.53 3.14
CA HIS A 43 23.48 38.84 3.43
C HIS A 43 22.07 38.72 4.00
N SER A 44 21.89 39.44 5.10
CA SER A 44 20.64 39.87 5.70
C SER A 44 19.74 40.67 4.75
N ALA A 45 18.48 40.27 4.59
CA ALA A 45 17.35 41.19 4.40
C ALA A 45 15.99 40.46 4.46
N SER A 46 15.24 40.74 5.53
CA SER A 46 13.77 40.86 5.50
C SER A 46 13.48 42.33 5.83
N PRO A 47 12.26 42.88 5.59
CA PRO A 47 11.06 42.30 4.99
C PRO A 47 10.43 43.22 3.90
N SER A 48 9.48 42.70 3.12
CA SER A 48 8.38 43.53 2.58
C SER A 48 7.16 42.66 2.30
N ALA A 49 6.08 43.00 2.99
CA ALA A 49 4.73 42.58 2.71
C ALA A 49 4.26 43.21 1.40
N ASP A 50 3.55 42.44 0.58
CA ASP A 50 2.27 42.82 0.00
C ASP A 50 1.84 41.76 -1.02
N GLY A 51 0.67 41.17 -0.78
CA GLY A 51 0.12 40.08 -1.58
C GLY A 51 -1.29 39.77 -1.13
N ASN A 52 -2.16 40.76 -1.35
CA ASN A 52 -3.60 40.74 -1.16
C ASN A 52 -4.23 39.46 -1.76
N ALA A 53 -4.73 38.56 -0.90
CA ALA A 53 -5.73 37.57 -1.26
C ALA A 53 -7.01 37.95 -0.55
N SER A 54 -7.89 38.60 -1.31
CA SER A 54 -9.23 38.99 -0.92
C SER A 54 -10.02 37.80 -0.40
N ASP A 55 -10.55 38.00 0.80
CA ASP A 55 -11.67 37.29 1.41
C ASP A 55 -12.83 37.18 0.42
N ASP A 56 -13.15 35.96 0.00
CA ASP A 56 -14.47 35.57 -0.53
C ASP A 56 -14.59 34.04 -0.47
N ALA A 57 -15.01 33.54 0.69
CA ALA A 57 -15.69 32.25 0.82
C ALA A 57 -16.39 32.16 2.19
N SER A 58 -17.64 32.61 2.20
CA SER A 58 -18.63 32.18 3.17
C SER A 58 -18.79 30.65 3.15
N ASP A 59 -18.95 30.07 4.34
CA ASP A 59 -19.50 28.74 4.64
C ASP A 59 -18.55 27.52 4.46
N GLY A 60 -18.00 26.99 5.57
CA GLY A 60 -17.19 25.76 5.53
C GLY A 60 -16.28 25.42 6.74
N ALA A 61 -16.88 24.92 7.83
CA ALA A 61 -16.45 23.76 8.65
C ALA A 61 -15.04 23.67 9.35
N PRO A 62 -14.94 22.94 10.49
CA PRO A 62 -13.73 22.70 11.33
C PRO A 62 -12.51 22.04 10.67
N ASP A 63 -12.55 21.76 9.37
CA ASP A 63 -11.54 21.01 8.62
C ASP A 63 -10.33 21.90 8.20
N SER A 64 -10.56 23.20 8.00
CA SER A 64 -9.53 24.18 7.64
C SER A 64 -8.52 24.44 8.77
N ALA A 65 -9.01 24.50 10.01
CA ALA A 65 -8.17 24.68 11.20
C ALA A 65 -7.28 23.46 11.47
N ARG A 66 -7.83 22.24 11.29
CA ARG A 66 -7.08 20.98 11.42
C ARG A 66 -5.98 20.87 10.38
N THR A 67 -6.29 21.20 9.13
CA THR A 67 -5.33 21.22 8.01
C THR A 67 -4.20 22.24 8.27
N THR A 68 -4.54 23.42 8.79
CA THR A 68 -3.56 24.46 9.14
C THR A 68 -2.64 24.01 10.28
N ALA A 69 -3.18 23.40 11.32
CA ALA A 69 -2.38 22.86 12.43
C ALA A 69 -1.42 21.75 11.95
N ARG A 70 -1.90 20.85 11.08
CA ARG A 70 -1.08 19.78 10.51
C ARG A 70 0.06 20.32 9.64
N ARG A 71 -0.22 21.33 8.81
CA ARG A 71 0.83 21.99 8.00
C ARG A 71 1.94 22.56 8.89
N ARG A 72 1.60 23.20 10.01
CA ARG A 72 2.59 23.71 10.96
C ARG A 72 3.41 22.59 11.60
N GLN A 73 2.77 21.48 11.99
CA GLN A 73 3.47 20.31 12.53
C GLN A 73 4.46 19.73 11.51
N LEU A 74 4.05 19.60 10.25
CA LEU A 74 4.92 19.11 9.18
C LEU A 74 6.10 20.05 8.90
N GLN A 75 5.88 21.37 8.94
CA GLN A 75 6.93 22.38 8.77
C GLN A 75 7.93 22.41 9.94
N ALA A 76 7.50 22.00 11.14
CA ALA A 76 8.35 21.95 12.32
C ALA A 76 9.21 20.67 12.39
N LEU A 77 8.96 19.69 11.52
CA LEU A 77 9.79 18.49 11.46
C LEU A 77 11.22 18.86 11.06
N GLY A 78 12.18 18.13 11.61
CA GLY A 78 13.60 18.27 11.33
C GLY A 78 14.32 16.95 11.04
N PRO A 79 15.65 16.98 10.94
CA PRO A 79 16.48 15.78 10.90
C PRO A 79 16.27 14.93 12.17
N GLY A 80 16.12 13.62 12.02
CA GLY A 80 15.87 12.69 13.14
C GLY A 80 14.39 12.42 13.44
N ASP A 81 13.49 13.31 13.04
CA ASP A 81 12.07 13.15 13.34
C ASP A 81 11.39 12.05 12.51
N VAL A 82 10.38 11.43 13.15
CA VAL A 82 9.53 10.38 12.58
C VAL A 82 8.08 10.86 12.59
N LEU A 83 7.46 10.87 11.41
CA LEU A 83 6.03 11.04 11.25
C LEU A 83 5.37 9.66 11.16
N VAL A 84 4.42 9.40 12.05
CA VAL A 84 3.52 8.26 11.94
C VAL A 84 2.16 8.77 11.46
N CYS A 85 1.64 8.24 10.36
CA CYS A 85 0.31 8.59 9.88
C CYS A 85 -0.41 7.39 9.25
N SER A 86 -1.74 7.45 9.19
CA SER A 86 -2.52 6.40 8.53
C SER A 86 -2.55 6.63 7.01
N TYR A 87 -2.87 5.58 6.26
CA TYR A 87 -3.09 5.69 4.82
C TYR A 87 -4.22 6.66 4.45
N GLY A 88 -5.23 6.82 5.31
CA GLY A 88 -6.31 7.79 5.11
C GLY A 88 -5.79 9.24 5.18
N LEU A 89 -4.90 9.53 6.13
CA LEU A 89 -4.24 10.83 6.22
C LEU A 89 -3.30 11.08 5.04
N LEU A 90 -2.54 10.06 4.62
CA LEU A 90 -1.72 10.17 3.41
C LEU A 90 -2.58 10.57 2.19
N GLN A 91 -3.75 9.95 2.03
CA GLN A 91 -4.66 10.26 0.93
C GLN A 91 -5.22 11.68 1.04
N GLY A 92 -5.67 12.09 2.23
CA GLY A 92 -6.25 13.41 2.46
C GLY A 92 -5.23 14.55 2.29
N ASP A 93 -4.00 14.34 2.76
CA ASP A 93 -2.93 15.34 2.76
C ASP A 93 -1.83 15.05 1.73
N ALA A 94 -2.16 14.33 0.66
CA ALA A 94 -1.19 13.87 -0.34
C ALA A 94 -0.32 15.04 -0.87
N ALA A 95 -0.93 16.18 -1.16
CA ALA A 95 -0.22 17.37 -1.65
C ALA A 95 0.83 17.89 -0.64
N LEU A 96 0.54 17.84 0.65
CA LEU A 96 1.49 18.28 1.69
C LEU A 96 2.62 17.27 1.87
N LEU A 97 2.28 15.98 1.95
CA LEU A 97 3.24 14.93 2.28
C LEU A 97 4.17 14.56 1.10
N THR A 98 3.68 14.65 -0.13
CA THR A 98 4.48 14.37 -1.34
C THR A 98 5.40 15.52 -1.73
N GLY A 99 5.10 16.75 -1.27
CA GLY A 99 5.98 17.91 -1.44
C GLY A 99 7.19 17.93 -0.49
N LEU A 100 7.25 17.02 0.47
CA LEU A 100 8.36 16.90 1.42
C LEU A 100 9.33 15.80 0.97
N ALA A 101 10.63 16.08 1.14
CA ALA A 101 11.68 15.11 0.90
C ALA A 101 11.92 14.26 2.17
N TRP A 102 11.58 12.98 2.09
CA TRP A 102 11.80 12.01 3.15
C TRP A 102 13.14 11.32 2.97
N HIS A 103 13.84 11.05 4.08
CA HIS A 103 14.99 10.15 4.02
C HIS A 103 14.52 8.70 3.87
N THR A 104 13.45 8.35 4.60
CA THR A 104 12.92 6.98 4.65
C THR A 104 11.40 7.01 4.65
N ALA A 105 10.78 6.19 3.81
CA ALA A 105 9.35 5.90 3.84
C ALA A 105 9.12 4.41 4.11
N VAL A 106 8.34 4.11 5.15
CA VAL A 106 7.97 2.74 5.54
C VAL A 106 6.46 2.58 5.39
N LEU A 107 6.04 1.58 4.64
CA LEU A 107 4.65 1.15 4.53
C LEU A 107 4.48 -0.12 5.34
N ASP A 108 3.72 -0.05 6.42
CA ASP A 108 3.22 -1.25 7.08
C ASP A 108 1.91 -1.70 6.44
N GLU A 109 1.65 -3.00 6.46
CA GLU A 109 0.51 -3.62 5.78
C GLU A 109 0.36 -3.17 4.32
N ALA A 110 1.42 -3.35 3.53
CA ALA A 110 1.54 -2.88 2.15
C ALA A 110 0.46 -3.43 1.20
N GLN A 111 -0.29 -4.46 1.58
CA GLN A 111 -1.52 -4.86 0.89
C GLN A 111 -2.56 -3.73 0.81
N ALA A 112 -2.46 -2.73 1.69
CA ALA A 112 -3.25 -1.49 1.63
C ALA A 112 -3.08 -0.74 0.29
N ILE A 113 -1.96 -0.93 -0.43
CA ILE A 113 -1.68 -0.32 -1.73
C ILE A 113 -1.69 -1.33 -2.89
N LYS A 114 -2.29 -2.52 -2.73
CA LYS A 114 -2.27 -3.58 -3.74
C LYS A 114 -2.82 -3.16 -5.12
N ASN A 115 -3.79 -2.25 -5.14
CA ASN A 115 -4.32 -1.68 -6.37
C ASN A 115 -3.73 -0.29 -6.65
N ALA A 116 -2.84 -0.23 -7.64
CA ALA A 116 -2.14 0.96 -8.10
C ALA A 116 -3.05 2.14 -8.52
N ALA A 117 -4.27 1.87 -8.99
CA ALA A 117 -5.18 2.92 -9.45
C ALA A 117 -5.81 3.71 -8.28
N THR A 118 -5.80 3.13 -7.07
CA THR A 118 -6.41 3.74 -5.89
C THR A 118 -5.70 5.05 -5.53
N HIS A 119 -6.46 6.01 -4.98
CA HIS A 119 -5.89 7.28 -4.51
C HIS A 119 -4.79 7.05 -3.46
N ARG A 120 -4.98 6.06 -2.58
CA ARG A 120 -4.02 5.65 -1.57
C ARG A 120 -2.69 5.18 -2.19
N ALA A 121 -2.74 4.25 -3.16
CA ALA A 121 -1.54 3.76 -3.83
C ALA A 121 -0.82 4.87 -4.59
N ARG A 122 -1.56 5.71 -5.32
CA ARG A 122 -1.00 6.87 -6.03
C ARG A 122 -0.30 7.85 -5.08
N ALA A 123 -0.91 8.17 -3.94
CA ALA A 123 -0.30 9.02 -2.93
C ALA A 123 0.97 8.39 -2.34
N ALA A 124 0.96 7.08 -2.09
CA ALA A 124 2.13 6.37 -1.55
C ALA A 124 3.28 6.32 -2.56
N HIS A 125 2.99 6.02 -3.84
CA HIS A 125 3.97 6.00 -4.93
C HIS A 125 4.63 7.37 -5.14
N ALA A 126 3.87 8.44 -4.94
CA ALA A 126 4.31 9.83 -5.11
C ALA A 126 5.19 10.37 -3.96
N LEU A 127 5.29 9.66 -2.82
CA LEU A 127 6.15 10.10 -1.71
C LEU A 127 7.62 10.18 -2.14
N GLN A 128 8.26 11.32 -1.97
CA GLN A 128 9.68 11.47 -2.30
C GLN A 128 10.53 10.92 -1.16
N ALA A 129 11.17 9.76 -1.34
CA ALA A 129 11.96 9.12 -0.30
C ALA A 129 13.22 8.45 -0.86
N GLY A 130 14.37 8.65 -0.20
CA GLY A 130 15.64 8.02 -0.59
C GLY A 130 15.66 6.51 -0.33
N PHE A 131 15.19 6.09 0.84
CA PHE A 131 14.98 4.69 1.18
C PHE A 131 13.49 4.37 1.33
N ARG A 132 13.04 3.26 0.76
CA ARG A 132 11.65 2.83 0.79
C ARG A 132 11.56 1.37 1.22
N LEU A 133 10.67 1.12 2.17
CA LEU A 133 10.42 -0.21 2.73
C LEU A 133 8.91 -0.46 2.77
N ALA A 134 8.47 -1.57 2.19
CA ALA A 134 7.11 -2.08 2.32
C ALA A 134 7.13 -3.38 3.11
N LEU A 135 6.27 -3.48 4.12
CA LEU A 135 6.09 -4.62 4.99
C LEU A 135 4.68 -5.15 4.80
N SER A 136 4.52 -6.46 4.70
CA SER A 136 3.20 -7.10 4.69
C SER A 136 3.27 -8.45 5.40
N GLY A 137 2.26 -8.74 6.22
CA GLY A 137 2.10 -10.03 6.89
C GLY A 137 1.40 -11.10 6.05
N THR A 138 0.84 -10.70 4.91
CA THR A 138 0.17 -11.58 3.96
C THR A 138 1.04 -11.73 2.72
N PRO A 139 1.29 -12.95 2.24
CA PRO A 139 1.93 -13.12 0.94
C PRO A 139 1.10 -12.36 -0.11
N VAL A 140 1.79 -11.62 -0.99
CA VAL A 140 1.18 -10.85 -2.09
C VAL A 140 0.09 -11.71 -2.76
N GLU A 141 -1.18 -11.27 -2.76
CA GLU A 141 -2.35 -12.09 -3.11
C GLU A 141 -2.33 -12.47 -4.60
N ASN A 142 -1.57 -13.50 -4.99
CA ASN A 142 -1.63 -14.27 -6.25
C ASN A 142 -1.70 -13.52 -7.61
N ARG A 143 -1.67 -12.19 -7.65
CA ARG A 143 -1.81 -11.36 -8.86
C ARG A 143 -0.55 -10.55 -9.09
N LEU A 144 -0.04 -10.60 -10.32
CA LEU A 144 1.21 -9.90 -10.66
C LEU A 144 1.06 -8.38 -10.62
N ALA A 145 -0.17 -7.86 -10.77
CA ALA A 145 -0.48 -6.45 -10.60
C ALA A 145 -0.23 -5.94 -9.17
N GLU A 146 -0.45 -6.77 -8.16
CA GLU A 146 -0.23 -6.39 -6.75
C GLU A 146 1.26 -6.34 -6.43
N LEU A 147 2.00 -7.36 -6.89
CA LEU A 147 3.46 -7.36 -6.86
C LEU A 147 4.00 -6.09 -7.53
N TRP A 148 3.47 -5.74 -8.71
CA TRP A 148 3.87 -4.52 -9.39
C TRP A 148 3.62 -3.28 -8.54
N SER A 149 2.43 -3.16 -7.92
CA SER A 149 2.10 -1.99 -7.11
C SER A 149 3.03 -1.81 -5.90
N ILE A 150 3.34 -2.90 -5.20
CA ILE A 150 4.27 -2.87 -4.06
C ILE A 150 5.70 -2.57 -4.53
N MET A 151 6.14 -3.18 -5.62
CA MET A 151 7.47 -2.93 -6.19
C MET A 151 7.60 -1.53 -6.79
N ALA A 152 6.54 -0.95 -7.35
CA ALA A 152 6.52 0.42 -7.84
C ALA A 152 6.67 1.43 -6.69
N PHE A 153 6.17 1.11 -5.50
CA PHE A 153 6.51 1.86 -4.30
C PHE A 153 7.98 1.63 -3.90
N ALA A 154 8.38 0.39 -3.64
CA ALA A 154 9.66 0.07 -3.01
C ALA A 154 10.86 0.41 -3.91
N ASN A 155 10.77 0.17 -5.22
CA ASN A 155 11.82 0.43 -6.19
C ASN A 155 11.23 1.08 -7.47
N PRO A 156 10.96 2.40 -7.44
CA PRO A 156 10.37 3.13 -8.55
C PRO A 156 11.18 2.96 -9.84
N GLY A 157 10.52 2.58 -10.92
CA GLY A 157 11.13 2.41 -12.25
C GLY A 157 11.68 1.02 -12.56
N LEU A 158 11.91 0.14 -11.55
CA LEU A 158 12.48 -1.20 -11.76
C LEU A 158 11.67 -2.05 -12.76
N LEU A 159 10.34 -2.00 -12.65
CA LEU A 159 9.41 -2.79 -13.47
C LEU A 159 8.84 -2.01 -14.67
N GLY A 160 9.19 -0.72 -14.80
CA GLY A 160 8.59 0.19 -15.78
C GLY A 160 7.13 0.54 -15.47
N SER A 161 6.42 1.05 -16.47
CA SER A 161 5.00 1.40 -16.37
C SER A 161 4.11 0.15 -16.18
N PRO A 162 2.87 0.30 -15.67
CA PRO A 162 1.93 -0.81 -15.58
C PRO A 162 1.71 -1.53 -16.93
N GLU A 163 1.65 -0.77 -18.02
CA GLU A 163 1.43 -1.30 -19.37
C GLU A 163 2.62 -2.12 -19.85
N SER A 164 3.84 -1.59 -19.68
CA SER A 164 5.08 -2.30 -20.01
C SER A 164 5.21 -3.58 -19.17
N PHE A 165 4.90 -3.51 -17.87
CA PHE A 165 4.92 -4.67 -17.01
C PHE A 165 3.91 -5.74 -17.45
N ASN A 166 2.69 -5.33 -17.81
CA ASN A 166 1.66 -6.23 -18.30
C ASN A 166 2.08 -6.91 -19.61
N GLN A 167 2.64 -6.17 -20.55
CA GLN A 167 3.11 -6.73 -21.83
C GLN A 167 4.29 -7.70 -21.64
N ARG A 168 5.24 -7.37 -20.76
CA ARG A 168 6.48 -8.15 -20.59
C ARG A 168 6.35 -9.34 -19.65
N PHE A 169 5.46 -9.26 -18.66
CA PHE A 169 5.37 -10.22 -17.57
C PHE A 169 3.93 -10.66 -17.30
N ALA A 170 3.04 -9.76 -16.88
CA ALA A 170 1.74 -10.20 -16.35
C ALA A 170 0.91 -10.97 -17.40
N GLY A 171 0.74 -10.40 -18.60
CA GLY A 171 0.03 -11.02 -19.70
C GLY A 171 0.59 -12.39 -20.11
N PRO A 172 1.88 -12.52 -20.47
CA PRO A 172 2.48 -13.80 -20.81
C PRO A 172 2.42 -14.85 -19.69
N ILE A 173 2.53 -14.44 -18.43
CA ILE A 173 2.52 -15.38 -17.29
C ILE A 173 1.10 -15.83 -16.93
N GLU A 174 0.13 -14.91 -16.93
CA GLU A 174 -1.25 -15.19 -16.51
C GLU A 174 -2.10 -15.80 -17.63
N ARG A 175 -1.89 -15.41 -18.90
CA ARG A 175 -2.65 -15.95 -20.04
C ARG A 175 -2.01 -17.18 -20.67
N ASP A 176 -0.70 -17.09 -20.94
CA ASP A 176 0.01 -18.08 -21.77
C ASP A 176 0.84 -19.06 -20.92
N GLY A 177 0.93 -18.83 -19.59
CA GLY A 177 1.69 -19.69 -18.69
C GLY A 177 3.20 -19.63 -18.91
N ASP A 178 3.75 -18.55 -19.46
CA ASP A 178 5.17 -18.43 -19.82
C ASP A 178 6.10 -18.56 -18.59
N ALA A 179 6.68 -19.75 -18.44
CA ALA A 179 7.63 -20.07 -17.38
C ALA A 179 8.94 -19.27 -17.48
N ALA A 180 9.37 -18.90 -18.69
CA ALA A 180 10.58 -18.10 -18.89
C ALA A 180 10.36 -16.65 -18.45
N ALA A 181 9.20 -16.06 -18.76
CA ALA A 181 8.80 -14.75 -18.25
C ALA A 181 8.73 -14.75 -16.72
N ARG A 182 8.14 -15.78 -16.12
CA ARG A 182 8.07 -15.95 -14.66
C ARG A 182 9.46 -16.02 -14.02
N ALA A 183 10.38 -16.80 -14.60
CA ALA A 183 11.74 -16.91 -14.11
C ALA A 183 12.55 -15.61 -14.27
N ARG A 184 12.32 -14.83 -15.34
CA ARG A 184 12.90 -13.49 -15.51
C ARG A 184 12.39 -12.53 -14.44
N LEU A 185 11.08 -12.50 -14.22
CA LEU A 185 10.47 -11.65 -13.19
C LEU A 185 11.01 -12.00 -11.80
N ARG A 186 11.02 -13.29 -11.44
CA ARG A 186 11.54 -13.76 -10.14
C ARG A 186 12.97 -13.32 -9.92
N ARG A 187 13.87 -13.47 -10.90
CA ARG A 187 15.27 -13.01 -10.79
C ARG A 187 15.39 -11.50 -10.62
N LEU A 188 14.50 -10.73 -11.24
CA LEU A 188 14.50 -9.28 -11.15
C LEU A 188 14.05 -8.77 -9.77
N VAL A 189 13.02 -9.39 -9.19
CA VAL A 189 12.45 -8.94 -7.90
C VAL A 189 13.09 -9.59 -6.68
N ALA A 190 13.65 -10.80 -6.80
CA ALA A 190 14.20 -11.55 -5.68
C ALA A 190 15.21 -10.79 -4.80
N PRO A 191 16.14 -9.97 -5.34
CA PRO A 191 17.09 -9.22 -4.50
C PRO A 191 16.44 -8.19 -3.57
N PHE A 192 15.21 -7.77 -3.89
CA PHE A 192 14.47 -6.75 -3.16
C PHE A 192 13.40 -7.35 -2.25
N LEU A 193 13.16 -8.65 -2.31
CA LEU A 193 12.15 -9.35 -1.54
C LEU A 193 12.81 -10.20 -0.45
N LEU A 194 12.40 -9.97 0.79
CA LEU A 194 12.72 -10.82 1.91
C LEU A 194 11.44 -11.49 2.40
N ARG A 195 11.34 -12.81 2.23
CA ARG A 195 10.28 -13.65 2.78
C ARG A 195 10.91 -14.59 3.81
N ARG A 196 10.30 -14.67 4.99
CA ARG A 196 10.65 -15.65 6.02
C ARG A 196 9.40 -16.42 6.38
N THR A 197 9.51 -17.74 6.45
CA THR A 197 8.43 -18.62 6.88
C THR A 197 8.45 -18.77 8.41
N LYS A 198 7.29 -19.04 9.03
CA LYS A 198 7.25 -19.34 10.47
C LYS A 198 8.18 -20.49 10.86
N ALA A 199 8.30 -21.51 10.02
CA ALA A 199 9.17 -22.66 10.25
C ALA A 199 10.66 -22.28 10.32
N GLU A 200 11.09 -21.25 9.59
CA GLU A 200 12.47 -20.75 9.59
C GLU A 200 12.80 -19.87 10.81
N VAL A 201 11.78 -19.37 11.52
CA VAL A 201 11.96 -18.33 12.55
C VAL A 201 11.48 -18.76 13.94
N LEU A 202 10.58 -19.75 14.04
CA LEU A 202 9.87 -20.10 15.27
C LEU A 202 10.10 -21.58 15.62
N ALA A 203 11.22 -21.87 16.28
CA ALA A 203 11.44 -23.15 16.95
C ALA A 203 10.65 -23.28 18.28
N ASP A 204 10.18 -22.14 18.83
CA ASP A 204 9.71 -22.06 20.22
C ASP A 204 8.18 -21.89 20.39
N LEU A 205 7.39 -21.88 19.31
CA LEU A 205 5.93 -21.77 19.41
C LEU A 205 5.24 -23.15 19.29
N PRO A 206 4.22 -23.43 20.12
CA PRO A 206 3.41 -24.62 19.95
C PRO A 206 2.69 -24.61 18.59
N PRO A 207 2.40 -25.79 18.02
CA PRO A 207 1.71 -25.89 16.74
C PRO A 207 0.33 -25.22 16.79
N ARG A 208 -0.12 -24.65 15.66
CA ARG A 208 -1.47 -24.10 15.53
C ARG A 208 -2.48 -25.25 15.63
N THR A 209 -3.44 -25.14 16.54
CA THR A 209 -4.61 -26.04 16.61
C THR A 209 -5.76 -25.40 15.84
N GLU A 210 -6.30 -26.11 14.86
CA GLU A 210 -7.48 -25.71 14.10
C GLU A 210 -8.64 -26.62 14.46
N ILE A 211 -9.75 -26.04 14.88
CA ILE A 211 -10.97 -26.77 15.25
C ILE A 211 -12.07 -26.31 14.30
N VAL A 212 -12.42 -27.17 13.36
CA VAL A 212 -13.52 -26.92 12.43
C VAL A 212 -14.83 -27.27 13.12
N HIS A 213 -15.67 -26.27 13.33
CA HIS A 213 -17.03 -26.47 13.84
C HIS A 213 -18.02 -26.43 12.68
N GLU A 214 -18.49 -27.60 12.28
CA GLU A 214 -19.58 -27.69 11.31
C GLU A 214 -20.91 -27.31 11.98
N VAL A 215 -21.55 -26.27 11.44
CA VAL A 215 -22.87 -25.81 11.91
C VAL A 215 -23.94 -26.36 10.98
N VAL A 216 -24.81 -27.21 11.51
CA VAL A 216 -25.98 -27.71 10.78
C VAL A 216 -27.13 -26.70 10.94
N PRO A 217 -27.69 -26.16 9.85
CA PRO A 217 -28.77 -25.20 9.94
C PRO A 217 -30.00 -25.77 10.64
N GLY A 218 -30.64 -24.97 11.48
CA GLY A 218 -31.86 -25.38 12.18
C GLY A 218 -33.05 -25.55 11.22
N PRO A 219 -34.18 -26.16 11.65
CA PRO A 219 -35.32 -26.41 10.78
C PRO A 219 -35.88 -25.16 10.08
N LYS A 220 -35.95 -24.02 10.79
CA LYS A 220 -36.41 -22.74 10.23
C LYS A 220 -35.46 -22.19 9.17
N GLU A 221 -34.15 -22.28 9.43
CA GLU A 221 -33.11 -21.80 8.53
C GLU A 221 -33.02 -22.67 7.28
N ARG A 222 -33.13 -24.00 7.41
CA ARG A 222 -33.22 -24.91 6.25
C ARG A 222 -34.42 -24.59 5.37
N ALA A 223 -35.58 -24.31 5.95
CA ALA A 223 -36.78 -23.95 5.18
C ALA A 223 -36.58 -22.62 4.43
N LEU A 224 -35.94 -21.63 5.07
CA LEU A 224 -35.60 -20.36 4.43
C LEU A 224 -34.60 -20.54 3.29
N LEU A 225 -33.51 -21.29 3.52
CA LEU A 225 -32.49 -21.57 2.52
C LEU A 225 -33.07 -22.33 1.32
N GLU A 226 -33.96 -23.30 1.56
CA GLU A 226 -34.64 -24.03 0.51
C GLU A 226 -35.58 -23.13 -0.32
N ALA A 227 -36.30 -22.22 0.34
CA ALA A 227 -37.13 -21.24 -0.37
C ALA A 227 -36.27 -20.29 -1.24
N LEU A 228 -35.13 -19.82 -0.73
CA LEU A 228 -34.18 -19.00 -1.48
C LEU A 228 -33.58 -19.78 -2.67
N ARG A 229 -33.23 -21.05 -2.48
CA ARG A 229 -32.73 -21.93 -3.55
C ARG A 229 -33.74 -22.04 -4.69
N GLN A 230 -35.01 -22.31 -4.37
CA GLN A 230 -36.08 -22.42 -5.37
C GLN A 230 -36.32 -21.10 -6.12
N GLN A 231 -36.28 -19.96 -5.43
CA GLN A 231 -36.37 -18.64 -6.08
C GLN A 231 -35.20 -18.35 -7.01
N ALA A 232 -33.98 -18.72 -6.60
CA ALA A 232 -32.79 -18.58 -7.43
C ALA A 232 -32.90 -19.44 -8.71
N GLU A 233 -33.33 -20.70 -8.59
CA GLU A 233 -33.54 -21.60 -9.73
C GLU A 233 -34.58 -21.07 -10.72
N ALA A 234 -35.70 -20.57 -10.21
CA ALA A 234 -36.75 -19.99 -11.04
C ALA A 234 -36.28 -18.74 -11.79
N SER A 235 -35.50 -17.87 -11.14
CA SER A 235 -34.99 -16.64 -11.76
C SER A 235 -33.94 -16.93 -12.85
N VAL A 236 -33.05 -17.91 -12.62
CA VAL A 236 -32.08 -18.37 -13.64
C VAL A 236 -32.80 -19.01 -14.82
N ALA A 237 -33.80 -19.86 -14.58
CA ALA A 237 -34.58 -20.47 -15.66
C ALA A 237 -35.32 -19.43 -16.51
N GLN A 238 -35.89 -18.39 -15.90
CA GLN A 238 -36.51 -17.27 -16.62
C GLN A 238 -35.50 -16.47 -17.45
N ALA A 239 -34.32 -16.18 -16.90
CA ALA A 239 -33.27 -15.47 -17.63
C ALA A 239 -32.77 -16.25 -18.86
N LEU A 240 -32.72 -17.59 -18.76
CA LEU A 240 -32.35 -18.47 -19.87
C LEU A 240 -33.46 -18.65 -20.92
N ALA A 241 -34.73 -18.56 -20.52
CA ALA A 241 -35.87 -18.67 -21.43
C ALA A 241 -36.19 -17.35 -22.18
N GLY A 242 -35.66 -16.22 -21.70
CA GLY A 242 -35.82 -14.90 -22.31
C GLY A 242 -34.66 -14.46 -23.22
N ALA A 243 -33.64 -15.31 -23.41
CA ALA A 243 -32.49 -15.11 -24.29
C ALA A 243 -32.64 -15.96 -25.57
#